data_AF-A0A8B6LZ83-F1
#
_entry.id   AF-A0A8B6LZ83-F1
#
_cell.length_a   1.000
_cell.length_b   1.000
_cell.length_c   1.000
_cell.angle_alpha   90.00
_cell.angle_beta   90.00
_cell.angle_gamma   90.00
#
_symmetry.space_group_name_H-M   'P 1'
#
loop_
_entity.id
_entity.type
_entity.pdbx_description
1 polymer ?
#
loop_
_entity_poly.entity_id
_entity_poly.type
_entity_poly.pdbx_seq_one_letter_code
_entity_poly.pdbx_strand_id
1 'polypeptide(L)'
;MAEWLSGQGRDPFVAIAVPRAAMKLAEWAGRGVRTVTDRAVITVCDTRVVTMRYGREILAGLPPFPVVRSKIVAPATTDSGSGVGAPLT
;
A
#
# COMPACT_ATOMS: atom_id res chain seq x y z
N MET A 1 17.21 8.30 -21.36
CA MET A 1 17.45 7.39 -20.21
C MET A 1 16.83 6.01 -20.44
N ALA A 2 15.51 5.92 -20.68
CA ALA A 2 14.86 4.62 -20.90
C ALA A 2 15.40 3.90 -22.15
N GLU A 3 15.52 4.60 -23.27
CA GLU A 3 16.07 4.05 -24.51
C GLU A 3 17.54 3.61 -24.37
N TRP A 4 18.35 4.35 -23.60
CA TRP A 4 19.72 3.96 -23.27
C TRP A 4 19.78 2.67 -22.44
N LEU A 5 18.88 2.49 -21.46
CA LEU A 5 18.79 1.24 -20.68
C LEU A 5 18.36 0.06 -21.55
N SER A 6 17.39 0.27 -22.43
CA SER A 6 16.96 -0.76 -23.40
C SER A 6 18.12 -1.17 -24.31
N GLY A 7 18.93 -0.22 -24.78
CA GLY A 7 20.14 -0.48 -25.55
C GLY A 7 21.25 -1.22 -24.78
N GLN A 8 21.13 -1.34 -23.47
CA GLN A 8 22.01 -2.14 -22.59
C GLN A 8 21.37 -3.48 -22.17
N GLY A 9 20.21 -3.85 -22.76
CA GLY A 9 19.49 -5.07 -22.43
C GLY A 9 18.80 -5.04 -21.05
N ARG A 10 18.62 -3.85 -20.45
CA ARG A 10 17.97 -3.69 -19.15
C ARG A 10 16.54 -3.20 -19.33
N ASP A 11 15.63 -3.70 -18.52
CA ASP A 11 14.25 -3.21 -18.50
C ASP A 11 14.17 -1.82 -17.83
N PRO A 12 13.82 -0.75 -18.58
CA PRO A 12 13.68 0.59 -18.01
C PRO A 12 12.56 0.69 -16.97
N PHE A 13 11.52 -0.14 -17.04
CA PHE A 13 10.46 -0.16 -16.06
C PHE A 13 11.00 -0.57 -14.70
N VAL A 14 11.74 -1.67 -14.63
CA VAL A 14 12.38 -2.14 -13.39
C VAL A 14 13.45 -1.16 -12.92
N ALA A 15 14.25 -0.63 -13.84
CA ALA A 15 15.36 0.25 -13.47
C ALA A 15 14.93 1.66 -13.02
N ILE A 16 13.75 2.14 -13.44
CA ILE A 16 13.31 3.52 -13.20
C ILE A 16 11.96 3.58 -12.50
N ALA A 17 10.93 2.95 -13.06
CA ALA A 17 9.56 3.09 -12.57
C ALA A 17 9.37 2.43 -11.19
N VAL A 18 9.96 1.24 -11.00
CA VAL A 18 9.89 0.49 -9.74
C VAL A 18 10.53 1.25 -8.58
N PRO A 19 11.80 1.70 -8.66
CA PRO A 19 12.41 2.54 -7.61
C PRO A 19 11.65 3.83 -7.35
N ARG A 20 11.11 4.48 -8.41
CA ARG A 20 10.32 5.70 -8.26
C ARG A 20 9.02 5.44 -7.51
N ALA A 21 8.36 4.32 -7.76
CA ALA A 21 7.15 3.93 -7.04
C ALA A 21 7.45 3.66 -5.55
N ALA A 22 8.55 2.95 -5.27
CA ALA A 22 9.02 2.68 -3.91
C ALA A 22 9.30 3.97 -3.14
N MET A 23 10.02 4.92 -3.75
CA MET A 23 10.34 6.22 -3.16
C MET A 23 9.08 7.02 -2.82
N LYS A 24 8.13 7.12 -3.75
CA LYS A 24 6.86 7.82 -3.50
C LYS A 24 6.07 7.17 -2.37
N LEU A 25 6.05 5.84 -2.29
CA LEU A 25 5.35 5.14 -1.22
C LEU A 25 6.03 5.37 0.14
N ALA A 26 7.37 5.45 0.19
CA ALA A 26 8.11 5.81 1.38
C ALA A 26 7.83 7.26 1.83
N GLU A 27 7.76 8.20 0.89
CA GLU A 27 7.37 9.59 1.17
C GLU A 27 5.96 9.68 1.77
N TRP A 28 5.01 8.91 1.21
CA TRP A 28 3.65 8.83 1.74
C TRP A 28 3.63 8.22 3.15
N ALA A 29 4.43 7.18 3.38
CA ALA A 29 4.57 6.59 4.71
C ALA A 29 5.08 7.60 5.75
N GLY A 30 6.07 8.42 5.37
CA GLY A 30 6.61 9.49 6.22
C GLY A 30 5.60 10.60 6.56
N ARG A 31 4.51 10.75 5.79
CA ARG A 31 3.42 11.68 6.16
C ARG A 31 2.54 11.14 7.28
N GLY A 32 2.47 9.81 7.43
CA GLY A 32 1.65 9.11 8.43
C GLY A 32 2.36 8.83 9.76
N VAL A 33 3.69 8.67 9.76
CA VAL A 33 4.49 8.42 10.97
C VAL A 33 5.50 9.55 11.15
N ARG A 34 5.21 10.49 12.06
CA ARG A 34 6.05 11.69 12.31
C ARG A 34 6.80 11.61 13.64
N THR A 35 6.24 10.88 14.60
CA THR A 35 6.82 10.66 15.93
C THR A 35 7.00 9.19 16.23
N VAL A 36 7.81 8.85 17.24
CA VAL A 36 8.05 7.46 17.66
C VAL A 36 6.81 6.74 18.20
N THR A 37 5.79 7.51 18.61
CA THR A 37 4.52 6.98 19.12
C THR A 37 3.44 6.90 18.04
N ASP A 38 3.67 7.50 16.86
CA ASP A 38 2.68 7.50 15.80
C ASP A 38 2.51 6.08 15.23
N ARG A 39 1.25 5.72 14.98
CA ARG A 39 0.89 4.49 14.28
C ARG A 39 0.13 4.87 13.01
N ALA A 40 0.56 4.32 11.88
CA ALA A 40 -0.11 4.49 10.61
C ALA A 40 -0.35 3.13 9.96
N VAL A 41 -1.47 3.01 9.26
CA VAL A 41 -1.78 1.86 8.40
C VAL A 41 -1.81 2.37 6.96
N ILE A 42 -0.99 1.76 6.11
CA ILE A 42 -0.92 2.09 4.68
C ILE A 42 -1.54 0.93 3.92
N THR A 43 -2.73 1.15 3.37
CA THR A 43 -3.43 0.15 2.57
C THR A 43 -3.10 0.35 1.10
N VAL A 44 -2.46 -0.65 0.48
CA VAL A 44 -2.15 -0.63 -0.96
C VAL A 44 -3.18 -1.48 -1.71
N CYS A 45 -4.08 -0.82 -2.43
CA CYS A 45 -5.16 -1.46 -3.19
C CYS A 45 -4.71 -1.91 -4.60
N ASP A 46 -3.47 -2.38 -4.74
CA ASP A 46 -2.91 -2.85 -6.01
C ASP A 46 -2.43 -4.30 -5.85
N THR A 47 -3.10 -5.22 -6.55
CA THR A 47 -2.78 -6.65 -6.49
C THR A 47 -1.39 -6.97 -7.03
N ARG A 48 -0.85 -6.11 -7.91
CA ARG A 48 0.46 -6.31 -8.53
C ARG A 48 1.61 -6.24 -7.53
N VAL A 49 1.42 -5.52 -6.42
CA VAL A 49 2.42 -5.47 -5.34
C VAL A 49 2.65 -6.84 -4.71
N VAL A 50 1.66 -7.74 -4.78
CA VAL A 50 1.76 -9.11 -4.28
C VAL A 50 2.06 -10.11 -5.39
N THR A 51 1.47 -9.93 -6.58
CA THR A 51 1.56 -10.92 -7.67
C THR A 51 2.79 -10.78 -8.56
N MET A 52 3.33 -9.56 -8.71
CA MET A 52 4.46 -9.31 -9.60
C MET A 52 5.78 -9.35 -8.83
N ARG A 53 6.84 -9.83 -9.51
CA ARG A 53 8.20 -9.91 -8.94
C ARG A 53 8.68 -8.56 -8.40
N TYR A 54 8.47 -7.49 -9.16
CA TYR A 54 8.89 -6.13 -8.76
C TYR A 54 8.12 -5.61 -7.54
N GLY A 55 6.97 -6.19 -7.18
CA GLY A 55 6.22 -5.78 -5.99
C GLY A 55 7.06 -5.95 -4.71
N ARG A 56 7.87 -7.01 -4.64
CA ARG A 56 8.83 -7.21 -3.55
C ARG A 56 9.91 -6.11 -3.52
N GLU A 57 10.37 -5.66 -4.68
CA GLU A 57 11.36 -4.58 -4.79
C GLU A 57 10.77 -3.23 -4.33
N ILE A 58 9.50 -2.97 -4.66
CA ILE A 58 8.79 -1.78 -4.16
C ILE A 58 8.72 -1.80 -2.63
N LEU A 59 8.29 -2.93 -2.04
CA LEU A 59 8.17 -3.08 -0.59
C LEU A 59 9.54 -3.03 0.11
N ALA A 60 10.59 -3.55 -0.52
CA ALA A 60 11.96 -3.47 0.01
C ALA A 60 12.52 -2.04 0.04
N GLY A 61 11.96 -1.11 -0.74
CA GLY A 61 12.30 0.31 -0.67
C GLY A 61 11.63 1.07 0.47
N LEU A 62 10.75 0.41 1.24
CA LEU A 62 10.15 0.98 2.43
C LEU A 62 11.01 0.68 3.68
N PRO A 63 10.86 1.47 4.76
CA PRO A 63 11.28 1.03 6.09
C PRO A 63 10.70 -0.35 6.41
N PRO A 64 11.30 -1.10 7.36
CA PRO A 64 10.94 -2.49 7.66
C PRO A 64 9.59 -2.61 8.39
N PHE A 65 8.51 -2.23 7.70
CA PHE A 65 7.14 -2.30 8.20
C PHE A 65 6.61 -3.75 8.07
N PRO A 66 5.80 -4.20 9.02
CA PRO A 66 5.08 -5.45 8.87
C PRO A 66 4.08 -5.34 7.72
N VAL A 67 4.12 -6.29 6.79
CA VAL A 67 3.19 -6.36 5.64
C VAL A 67 2.11 -7.39 5.94
N VAL A 68 0.87 -6.94 5.98
CA VAL A 68 -0.31 -7.80 6.15
C VAL A 68 -1.03 -7.92 4.80
N ARG A 69 -1.35 -9.15 4.40
CA ARG A 69 -2.16 -9.42 3.21
C ARG A 69 -3.56 -9.78 3.66
N SER A 70 -4.54 -8.95 3.31
CA SER A 70 -5.95 -9.24 3.53
C SER A 70 -6.72 -9.11 2.22
N LYS A 71 -7.80 -9.89 2.09
CA LYS A 71 -8.84 -9.54 1.12
C LYS A 71 -9.60 -8.36 1.73
N ILE A 72 -9.81 -7.30 0.96
CA ILE A 72 -10.72 -6.24 1.37
C ILE A 72 -12.12 -6.86 1.45
N VAL A 73 -12.58 -7.09 2.67
CA VAL A 73 -14.00 -7.34 2.92
C VAL A 73 -14.67 -5.99 2.76
N ALA A 74 -15.62 -5.89 1.82
CA ALA A 74 -16.47 -4.71 1.70
C ALA A 74 -17.05 -4.41 3.09
N PRO A 75 -17.05 -3.15 3.55
CA PRO A 75 -17.66 -2.83 4.84
C PRO A 75 -19.07 -3.40 4.82
N ALA A 76 -19.39 -4.26 5.78
CA ALA A 76 -20.75 -4.75 5.93
C ALA A 76 -21.63 -3.50 5.95
N THR A 77 -22.50 -3.37 4.94
CA THR A 77 -23.56 -2.38 4.97
C THR A 77 -24.30 -2.64 6.28
N THR A 78 -24.09 -1.78 7.27
CA THR A 78 -24.87 -1.80 8.50
C THR A 78 -26.31 -1.78 8.05
N ASP A 79 -27.01 -2.89 8.28
CA ASP A 79 -28.44 -3.00 8.07
C ASP A 79 -29.10 -2.00 9.03
N SER A 80 -29.41 -0.81 8.51
CA SER A 80 -30.28 0.13 9.17
C SER A 80 -31.72 -0.40 9.05
N GLY A 81 -31.98 -1.46 9.82
CA GLY A 81 -33.28 -2.08 10.03
C GLY A 81 -33.68 -1.97 11.50
N SER A 82 -34.48 -0.94 11.79
CA SER A 82 -35.59 -0.93 12.76
C SER A 82 -35.57 -1.96 13.90
N GLY A 83 -35.32 -1.47 15.13
CA GLY A 83 -35.53 -2.22 16.37
C GLY A 83 -36.08 -1.29 17.46
N VAL A 84 -37.40 -1.29 17.59
CA VAL A 84 -38.23 -0.54 18.55
C VAL A 84 -37.97 -1.01 20.00
N GLY A 85 -37.89 -0.05 20.93
CA GLY A 85 -38.49 -0.17 22.27
C GLY A 85 -37.60 -0.47 23.49
N ALA A 86 -37.45 0.53 24.36
CA ALA A 86 -37.44 0.34 25.82
C ALA A 86 -37.75 1.68 26.52
N PRO A 87 -38.80 1.81 27.37
CA PRO A 87 -39.02 2.98 28.19
C PRO A 87 -38.11 2.93 29.43
N LEU A 88 -37.42 4.03 29.71
CA LEU A 88 -36.70 4.23 30.97
C LEU A 88 -37.73 4.45 32.08
N THR A 89 -37.78 3.53 33.03
CA THR A 89 -38.32 3.76 34.39
C THR A 89 -37.15 4.14 35.28
#